data_AF-A0A1Z5L2A0-F1
#
_entry.id   AF-A0A1Z5L2A0-F1
#
_cell.length_a   1.000
_cell.length_b   1.000
_cell.length_c   1.000
_cell.angle_alpha   90.00
_cell.angle_beta   90.00
_cell.angle_gamma   90.00
#
_symmetry.space_group_name_H-M   'P 1'
#
loop_
_entity.id
_entity.type
_entity.pdbx_description
1 polymer ?
#
loop_
_entity_poly.entity_id
_entity_poly.type
_entity_poly.pdbx_seq_one_letter_code
_entity_poly.pdbx_strand_id
1 'polypeptide(L)'
;MYNSKLWQVSGHWQHYQDNMFSFDVEKEKFALKPMNCPGHCLMFDVRPRSWRELPVRMADFGVLHRNELSGALSGLTRVRRFQQDDAHIFCTVDQIASEMAGALDFLKHIYSIFGFTFQLKLSTRPEDYLGEPQVWDDAEKQLEQSLNEFGFPWTLNAGDGAFYGPKIDITIMDALRRQHQCATIQLDFQLPIRFNLNYISENGEKKRPVIIHRAILGSVERMIAILTENYGGKWPFWLSPRQCIVVPVASPFDDYANEVKQEIYDAGFRCETDLDPGATMNKKIRNAQLDQYNFILVVGEKEKSSRTVNVRTRDNKVHGEFSIGDVIERFSRLKREFIANSEETF
;
A
#
# COMPACT_ATOMS: atom_id res chain seq x y z
N MET A 1 -11.89 -18.46 3.01
CA MET A 1 -12.94 -18.76 4.01
C MET A 1 -12.37 -19.77 4.98
N TYR A 2 -12.65 -19.67 6.27
CA TYR A 2 -12.17 -20.63 7.27
C TYR A 2 -13.30 -21.04 8.22
N ASN A 3 -13.17 -22.24 8.78
CA ASN A 3 -14.08 -22.80 9.78
C ASN A 3 -14.04 -21.98 11.08
N SER A 4 -15.17 -21.89 11.80
CA SER A 4 -15.28 -21.16 13.07
C SER A 4 -14.27 -21.60 14.13
N LYS A 5 -13.84 -22.88 14.10
CA LYS A 5 -12.80 -23.42 14.99
C LYS A 5 -11.50 -22.62 14.90
N LEU A 6 -11.08 -22.19 13.70
CA LEU A 6 -9.88 -21.36 13.53
C LEU A 6 -10.02 -20.00 14.23
N TRP A 7 -11.19 -19.39 14.10
CA TRP A 7 -11.49 -18.09 14.69
C TRP A 7 -11.58 -18.17 16.22
N GLN A 8 -12.08 -19.28 16.76
CA GLN A 8 -12.09 -19.57 18.19
C GLN A 8 -10.67 -19.74 18.75
N VAL A 9 -9.79 -20.46 18.04
CA VAL A 9 -8.37 -20.59 18.42
C VAL A 9 -7.71 -19.22 18.45
N SER A 10 -7.90 -18.43 17.39
CA SER A 10 -7.28 -17.10 17.27
C SER A 10 -7.84 -16.03 18.21
N GLY A 11 -8.98 -16.26 18.88
CA GLY A 11 -9.68 -15.25 19.69
C GLY A 11 -10.64 -14.34 18.92
N HIS A 12 -10.62 -14.35 17.58
CA HIS A 12 -11.48 -13.50 16.76
C HIS A 12 -12.97 -13.83 16.92
N TRP A 13 -13.33 -15.07 17.25
CA TRP A 13 -14.74 -15.40 17.49
C TRP A 13 -15.27 -14.71 18.76
N GLN A 14 -14.44 -14.56 19.78
CA GLN A 14 -14.81 -13.95 21.06
C GLN A 14 -14.86 -12.42 20.97
N HIS A 15 -13.90 -11.81 20.27
CA HIS A 15 -13.73 -10.35 20.25
C HIS A 15 -14.18 -9.67 18.95
N TYR A 16 -14.44 -10.43 17.87
CA TYR A 16 -14.63 -9.86 16.52
C TYR A 16 -15.79 -10.48 15.71
N GLN A 17 -16.57 -11.41 16.27
CA GLN A 17 -17.64 -12.11 15.54
C GLN A 17 -18.69 -11.17 14.93
N ASP A 18 -19.06 -10.09 15.62
CA ASP A 18 -20.07 -9.15 15.15
C ASP A 18 -19.63 -8.41 13.87
N ASN A 19 -18.31 -8.26 13.71
CA ASN A 19 -17.65 -7.67 12.56
C ASN A 19 -17.28 -8.69 11.49
N MET A 20 -17.76 -9.94 11.56
CA MET A 20 -17.47 -11.01 10.60
C MET A 20 -18.71 -11.46 9.86
N PHE A 21 -18.59 -11.67 8.55
CA PHE A 21 -19.61 -12.37 7.78
C PHE A 21 -19.45 -13.88 8.01
N SER A 22 -20.41 -14.48 8.71
CA SER A 22 -20.46 -15.91 8.98
C SER A 22 -21.70 -16.56 8.36
N PHE A 23 -21.58 -17.83 8.01
CA PHE A 23 -22.63 -18.62 7.37
C PHE A 23 -22.39 -20.11 7.59
N ASP A 24 -23.45 -20.91 7.51
CA ASP A 24 -23.39 -22.35 7.73
C ASP A 24 -23.11 -23.08 6.41
N VAL A 25 -22.17 -24.03 6.44
CA VAL A 25 -21.81 -24.94 5.35
C VAL A 25 -21.84 -26.35 5.91
N GLU A 26 -22.73 -27.20 5.39
CA GLU A 26 -22.84 -28.61 5.82
C GLU A 26 -22.97 -28.81 7.34
N LYS A 27 -23.76 -27.95 8.01
CA LYS A 27 -23.96 -27.92 9.48
C LYS A 27 -22.74 -27.45 10.30
N GLU A 28 -21.65 -27.06 9.66
CA GLU A 28 -20.54 -26.38 10.31
C GLU A 28 -20.57 -24.87 10.02
N LYS A 29 -20.12 -24.06 10.97
CA LYS A 29 -20.09 -22.61 10.81
C LYS A 29 -18.77 -22.16 10.19
N PHE A 30 -18.83 -21.36 9.15
CA PHE A 30 -17.68 -20.76 8.47
C PHE A 30 -17.79 -19.24 8.50
N ALA A 31 -16.66 -18.57 8.30
CA ALA A 31 -16.64 -17.12 8.11
C ALA A 31 -15.61 -16.68 7.07
N LEU A 32 -15.89 -15.53 6.45
CA LEU A 32 -14.90 -14.81 5.65
C LEU A 32 -13.80 -14.26 6.56
N LYS A 33 -12.57 -14.23 6.05
CA LYS A 33 -11.42 -13.76 6.84
C LYS A 33 -11.50 -12.23 7.06
N PRO A 34 -11.50 -11.73 8.31
CA PRO A 34 -11.36 -10.31 8.59
C PRO A 34 -9.90 -9.84 8.61
N MET A 35 -8.96 -10.79 8.72
CA MET A 35 -7.50 -10.62 8.78
C MET A 35 -6.79 -11.88 8.25
N ASN A 36 -5.52 -11.75 7.84
CA ASN A 36 -4.73 -12.89 7.31
C ASN A 36 -4.00 -13.69 8.39
N CYS A 37 -3.79 -13.11 9.58
CA CYS A 37 -2.88 -13.62 10.62
C CYS A 37 -3.07 -15.11 10.96
N PRO A 38 -4.30 -15.61 11.22
CA PRO A 38 -4.51 -17.02 11.54
C PRO A 38 -4.06 -17.98 10.43
N GLY A 39 -4.25 -17.59 9.16
CA GLY A 39 -3.80 -18.37 8.02
C GLY A 39 -2.28 -18.46 7.96
N HIS A 40 -1.58 -17.36 8.23
CA HIS A 40 -0.12 -17.35 8.29
C HIS A 40 0.44 -18.16 9.46
N CYS A 41 -0.28 -18.23 10.59
CA CYS A 41 0.08 -19.12 11.70
C CYS A 41 0.04 -20.59 11.26
N LEU A 42 -1.01 -21.00 10.53
CA LEU A 42 -1.10 -22.36 9.97
C LEU A 42 0.04 -22.63 8.97
N MET A 43 0.40 -21.65 8.14
CA MET A 43 1.53 -21.77 7.20
C MET A 43 2.89 -21.85 7.92
N PHE A 44 3.04 -21.16 9.05
CA PHE A 44 4.23 -21.29 9.88
C PHE A 44 4.32 -22.70 10.45
N ASP A 45 3.22 -23.26 10.95
CA ASP A 45 3.16 -24.55 11.64
C ASP A 45 3.17 -25.79 10.71
N VAL A 46 3.09 -25.61 9.39
CA VAL A 46 3.02 -26.73 8.42
C VAL A 46 4.23 -27.67 8.49
N ARG A 47 5.38 -27.18 8.98
CA ARG A 47 6.59 -27.99 9.18
C ARG A 47 7.40 -27.45 10.36
N PRO A 48 8.25 -28.29 10.99
CA PRO A 48 9.23 -27.82 11.95
C PRO A 48 10.12 -26.71 11.37
N ARG A 49 10.43 -25.71 12.19
CA ARG A 49 11.30 -24.58 11.85
C ARG A 49 12.46 -24.46 12.84
N SER A 50 13.58 -23.95 12.35
CA SER A 50 14.76 -23.67 13.17
C SER A 50 15.05 -22.17 13.23
N TRP A 51 15.84 -21.75 14.22
CA TRP A 51 16.30 -20.38 14.37
C TRP A 51 17.00 -19.82 13.12
N ARG A 52 17.60 -20.69 12.29
CA ARG A 52 18.30 -20.31 11.05
C ARG A 52 17.36 -19.77 9.97
N GLU A 53 16.07 -20.05 10.08
CA GLU A 53 15.06 -19.54 9.14
C GLU A 53 14.49 -18.19 9.58
N LEU A 54 14.69 -17.80 10.84
CA LEU A 54 14.13 -16.58 11.40
C LEU A 54 15.06 -15.39 11.09
N PRO A 55 14.51 -14.24 10.66
CA PRO A 55 13.09 -13.90 10.58
C PRO A 55 12.40 -14.43 9.31
N VAL A 56 11.20 -15.01 9.46
CA VAL A 56 10.33 -15.40 8.34
C VAL A 56 9.32 -14.29 8.10
N ARG A 57 9.32 -13.70 6.89
CA ARG A 57 8.40 -12.60 6.51
C ARG A 57 7.40 -13.10 5.49
N MET A 58 6.12 -13.12 5.83
CA MET A 58 5.03 -13.56 4.95
C MET A 58 4.13 -12.37 4.60
N ALA A 59 3.92 -12.10 3.31
CA ALA A 59 3.03 -11.03 2.83
C ALA A 59 1.81 -11.63 2.10
N ASP A 60 0.62 -11.05 2.34
CA ASP A 60 -0.63 -11.47 1.69
C ASP A 60 -1.50 -10.26 1.34
N PHE A 61 -1.75 -10.07 0.04
CA PHE A 61 -2.68 -9.08 -0.50
C PHE A 61 -4.11 -9.63 -0.62
N GLY A 62 -4.42 -10.71 0.07
CA GLY A 62 -5.70 -11.38 0.03
C GLY A 62 -6.86 -10.47 0.44
N VAL A 63 -8.02 -10.75 -0.14
CA VAL A 63 -9.23 -9.96 0.13
C VAL A 63 -9.73 -10.23 1.55
N LEU A 64 -9.89 -9.15 2.31
CA LEU A 64 -10.42 -9.14 3.67
C LEU A 64 -11.87 -8.62 3.65
N HIS A 65 -12.69 -9.16 4.55
CA HIS A 65 -14.08 -8.72 4.72
C HIS A 65 -14.38 -8.42 6.18
N ARG A 66 -14.96 -7.24 6.45
CA ARG A 66 -15.42 -6.81 7.76
C ARG A 66 -16.85 -6.28 7.68
N ASN A 67 -17.69 -6.72 8.60
CA ASN A 67 -19.10 -6.36 8.65
C ASN A 67 -19.30 -5.01 9.34
N GLU A 68 -18.96 -3.94 8.63
CA GLU A 68 -19.20 -2.57 9.09
C GLU A 68 -20.69 -2.20 8.99
N LEU A 69 -21.16 -1.40 9.96
CA LEU A 69 -22.51 -0.83 9.98
C LEU A 69 -22.74 -0.01 8.71
N SER A 70 -23.90 -0.17 8.08
CA SER A 70 -24.21 0.49 6.80
C SER A 70 -24.12 2.02 6.87
N GLY A 71 -24.58 2.62 7.97
CA GLY A 71 -24.52 4.07 8.20
C GLY A 71 -23.10 4.63 8.40
N ALA A 72 -22.11 3.77 8.60
CA ALA A 72 -20.71 4.18 8.76
C ALA A 72 -19.91 4.08 7.46
N LEU A 73 -20.45 3.46 6.40
CA LEU A 73 -19.76 3.29 5.12
C LEU A 73 -19.62 4.63 4.39
N SER A 74 -18.44 4.89 3.85
CA SER A 74 -18.16 6.11 3.10
C SER A 74 -17.05 5.88 2.08
N GLY A 75 -17.38 6.09 0.80
CA GLY A 75 -16.44 6.00 -0.33
C GLY A 75 -15.50 4.80 -0.26
N LEU A 76 -14.20 5.05 -0.40
CA LEU A 76 -13.14 4.06 -0.21
C LEU A 76 -12.46 4.16 1.16
N THR A 77 -12.87 5.10 2.02
CA THR A 77 -12.24 5.31 3.34
C THR A 77 -12.76 4.33 4.39
N ARG A 78 -14.03 3.93 4.30
CA ARG A 78 -14.65 2.91 5.17
C ARG A 78 -15.51 1.95 4.35
N VAL A 79 -14.98 0.73 4.16
CA VAL A 79 -15.51 -0.29 3.25
C VAL A 79 -15.65 -1.65 3.93
N ARG A 80 -16.53 -2.51 3.41
CA ARG A 80 -16.71 -3.89 3.90
C ARG A 80 -15.70 -4.88 3.33
N ARG A 81 -15.20 -4.63 2.12
CA ARG A 81 -14.23 -5.45 1.41
C ARG A 81 -13.02 -4.59 1.10
N PHE A 82 -11.83 -5.08 1.41
CA PHE A 82 -10.58 -4.39 1.08
C PHE A 82 -9.42 -5.37 0.91
N GLN A 83 -8.34 -4.90 0.30
CA GLN A 83 -7.05 -5.61 0.26
C GLN A 83 -6.03 -4.80 1.04
N GLN A 84 -5.37 -5.46 2.00
CA GLN A 84 -4.35 -4.83 2.85
C GLN A 84 -2.97 -5.26 2.36
N ASP A 85 -1.98 -4.36 2.46
CA ASP A 85 -0.57 -4.70 2.25
C ASP A 85 0.03 -5.41 3.47
N ASP A 86 -0.68 -6.46 3.89
CA ASP A 86 -0.49 -7.12 5.17
C ASP A 86 0.73 -8.05 5.14
N ALA A 87 1.59 -7.94 6.14
CA ALA A 87 2.70 -8.85 6.33
C ALA A 87 2.91 -9.22 7.79
N HIS A 88 3.38 -10.44 7.99
CA HIS A 88 3.65 -11.04 9.30
C HIS A 88 5.10 -11.47 9.36
N ILE A 89 5.83 -10.95 10.35
CA ILE A 89 7.22 -11.30 10.61
C ILE A 89 7.23 -12.21 11.82
N PHE A 90 7.71 -13.45 11.63
CA PHE A 90 7.99 -14.37 12.72
C PHE A 90 9.47 -14.28 13.03
N CYS A 91 9.83 -13.83 14.23
CA CYS A 91 11.22 -13.63 14.64
C CYS A 91 11.48 -14.13 16.05
N THR A 92 12.76 -14.20 16.44
CA THR A 92 13.13 -14.37 17.85
C THR A 92 12.92 -13.06 18.61
N VAL A 93 12.92 -13.13 19.96
CA VAL A 93 12.85 -11.91 20.79
C VAL A 93 14.03 -10.97 20.52
N ASP A 94 15.24 -11.53 20.40
CA ASP A 94 16.46 -10.74 20.15
C ASP A 94 16.46 -10.04 18.78
N GLN A 95 15.63 -10.51 17.83
CA GLN A 95 15.50 -9.93 16.49
C GLN A 95 14.46 -8.80 16.41
N ILE A 96 13.65 -8.56 17.45
CA ILE A 96 12.56 -7.56 17.42
C ILE A 96 13.08 -6.18 17.06
N ALA A 97 14.14 -5.72 17.74
CA ALA A 97 14.69 -4.38 17.52
C ALA A 97 15.12 -4.16 16.05
N SER A 98 15.83 -5.12 15.45
CA SER A 98 16.24 -5.02 14.04
C SER A 98 15.06 -5.05 13.07
N GLU A 99 14.03 -5.87 13.33
CA GLU A 99 12.86 -5.96 12.47
C GLU A 99 11.95 -4.71 12.58
N MET A 100 11.84 -4.14 13.78
CA MET A 100 11.14 -2.88 14.00
C MET A 100 11.83 -1.73 13.28
N ALA A 101 13.16 -1.63 13.38
CA ALA A 101 13.94 -0.62 12.66
C ALA A 101 13.76 -0.75 11.14
N GLY A 102 13.83 -1.97 10.60
CA GLY A 102 13.56 -2.23 9.18
C GLY A 102 12.13 -1.88 8.75
N ALA A 103 11.14 -2.17 9.59
CA ALA A 103 9.74 -1.83 9.30
C ALA A 103 9.49 -0.32 9.29
N LEU A 104 10.13 0.43 10.19
CA LEU A 104 10.06 1.89 10.25
C LEU A 104 10.82 2.57 9.10
N ASP A 105 11.99 2.04 8.72
CA ASP A 105 12.72 2.51 7.54
C ASP A 105 11.92 2.26 6.25
N PHE A 106 11.29 1.10 6.13
CA PHE A 106 10.43 0.80 4.99
C PHE A 106 9.23 1.75 4.92
N LEU A 107 8.60 2.07 6.07
CA LEU A 107 7.55 3.07 6.14
C LEU A 107 8.02 4.44 5.67
N LYS A 108 9.18 4.89 6.16
CA LYS A 108 9.79 6.16 5.77
C LYS A 108 10.05 6.21 4.26
N HIS A 109 10.61 5.15 3.69
CA HIS A 109 10.87 5.04 2.25
C HIS A 109 9.58 5.20 1.43
N ILE A 110 8.54 4.41 1.74
CA ILE A 110 7.28 4.45 0.99
C ILE A 110 6.58 5.80 1.12
N TYR A 111 6.49 6.37 2.31
CA TYR A 111 5.86 7.68 2.50
C TYR A 111 6.67 8.83 1.88
N SER A 112 7.99 8.70 1.81
CA SER A 112 8.82 9.69 1.10
C SER A 112 8.53 9.71 -0.41
N ILE A 113 8.25 8.56 -1.03
CA ILE A 113 7.85 8.47 -2.44
C ILE A 113 6.54 9.22 -2.70
N PHE A 114 5.57 9.08 -1.79
CA PHE A 114 4.30 9.81 -1.88
C PHE A 114 4.38 11.28 -1.46
N GLY A 115 5.48 11.69 -0.80
CA GLY A 115 5.65 13.02 -0.24
C GLY A 115 4.86 13.26 1.06
N PHE A 116 4.49 12.20 1.79
CA PHE A 116 3.74 12.31 3.03
C PHE A 116 4.64 12.60 4.23
N THR A 117 4.10 13.41 5.15
CA THR A 117 4.62 13.50 6.53
C THR A 117 3.78 12.60 7.43
N PHE A 118 4.39 12.09 8.50
CA PHE A 118 3.74 11.17 9.41
C PHE A 118 4.02 11.47 10.88
N GLN A 119 3.11 11.02 11.74
CA GLN A 119 3.23 11.05 13.20
C GLN A 119 3.12 9.63 13.73
N LEU A 120 3.98 9.31 14.69
CA LEU A 120 4.02 8.01 15.36
C LEU A 120 3.27 8.09 16.69
N LYS A 121 2.41 7.11 16.96
CA LYS A 121 1.69 7.00 18.23
C LYS A 121 1.92 5.61 18.83
N LEU A 122 2.35 5.53 20.08
CA LEU A 122 2.44 4.27 20.81
C LEU A 122 1.12 3.98 21.51
N SER A 123 0.40 2.97 21.06
CA SER A 123 -0.89 2.54 21.61
C SER A 123 -0.68 1.33 22.53
N THR A 124 -0.91 1.52 23.83
CA THR A 124 -0.61 0.54 24.91
C THR A 124 -1.84 -0.29 25.30
N ARG A 125 -1.65 -1.24 26.24
CA ARG A 125 -2.65 -2.21 26.70
C ARG A 125 -4.02 -1.60 27.00
N PRO A 126 -5.10 -2.06 26.32
CA PRO A 126 -6.47 -1.65 26.60
C PRO A 126 -7.01 -2.30 27.88
N GLU A 127 -8.22 -1.91 28.30
CA GLU A 127 -8.91 -2.55 29.44
C GLU A 127 -9.28 -4.02 29.16
N ASP A 128 -9.75 -4.33 27.94
CA ASP A 128 -10.05 -5.70 27.48
C ASP A 128 -8.88 -6.25 26.65
N TYR A 129 -8.05 -7.09 27.27
CA TYR A 129 -6.85 -7.66 26.66
C TYR A 129 -6.69 -9.15 26.94
N LEU A 130 -5.92 -9.82 26.08
CA LEU A 130 -5.52 -11.21 26.20
C LEU A 130 -4.06 -11.33 26.63
N GLY A 131 -3.77 -12.26 27.52
CA GLY A 131 -2.42 -12.60 27.94
C GLY A 131 -2.08 -12.18 29.36
N GLU A 132 -0.86 -12.53 29.78
CA GLU A 132 -0.34 -12.13 31.08
C GLU A 132 0.16 -10.68 31.05
N PRO A 133 -0.07 -9.89 32.12
CA PRO A 133 0.39 -8.50 32.19
C PRO A 133 1.90 -8.33 31.95
N GLN A 134 2.72 -9.25 32.45
CA GLN A 134 4.17 -9.16 32.31
C GLN A 134 4.64 -9.16 30.85
N VAL A 135 4.01 -10.01 30.00
CA VAL A 135 4.33 -10.11 28.57
C VAL A 135 4.01 -8.80 27.85
N TRP A 136 2.94 -8.14 28.27
CA TRP A 136 2.55 -6.83 27.77
C TRP A 136 3.52 -5.74 28.19
N ASP A 137 3.92 -5.71 29.46
CA ASP A 137 4.86 -4.71 29.97
C ASP A 137 6.21 -4.82 29.24
N ASP A 138 6.68 -6.05 28.96
CA ASP A 138 7.90 -6.30 28.19
C ASP A 138 7.76 -5.88 26.72
N ALA A 139 6.59 -6.08 26.12
CA ALA A 139 6.29 -5.68 24.75
C ALA A 139 6.24 -4.16 24.57
N GLU A 140 5.58 -3.47 25.50
CA GLU A 140 5.47 -2.00 25.51
C GLU A 140 6.84 -1.36 25.66
N LYS A 141 7.65 -1.86 26.59
CA LYS A 141 9.03 -1.39 26.78
C LYS A 141 9.89 -1.54 25.53
N GLN A 142 9.77 -2.67 24.82
CA GLN A 142 10.51 -2.90 23.58
C GLN A 142 10.06 -1.98 22.44
N LEU A 143 8.75 -1.71 22.32
CA LEU A 143 8.23 -0.75 21.34
C LEU A 143 8.65 0.68 21.65
N GLU A 144 8.59 1.09 22.92
CA GLU A 144 9.06 2.40 23.36
C GLU A 144 10.55 2.59 23.07
N GLN A 145 11.38 1.59 23.40
CA GLN A 145 12.81 1.63 23.07
C GLN A 145 13.03 1.74 21.56
N SER A 146 12.33 0.95 20.75
CA SER A 146 12.45 0.98 19.29
C SER A 146 12.06 2.34 18.71
N LEU A 147 11.01 2.98 19.26
CA LEU A 147 10.60 4.33 18.88
C LEU A 147 11.65 5.39 19.23
N ASN A 148 12.22 5.30 20.44
CA ASN A 148 13.27 6.21 20.90
C ASN A 148 14.55 6.09 20.05
N GLU A 149 14.94 4.86 19.69
CA GLU A 149 16.11 4.60 18.82
C GLU A 149 15.87 5.05 17.38
N PHE A 150 14.63 5.01 16.88
CA PHE A 150 14.29 5.52 15.54
C PHE A 150 14.47 7.04 15.42
N GLY A 151 14.42 7.78 16.54
CA GLY A 151 14.75 9.21 16.60
C GLY A 151 13.68 10.15 16.02
N PHE A 152 12.48 9.65 15.73
CA PHE A 152 11.34 10.49 15.33
C PHE A 152 10.45 10.84 16.53
N PRO A 153 9.87 12.06 16.56
CA PRO A 153 8.88 12.40 17.57
C PRO A 153 7.69 11.46 17.54
N TRP A 154 7.32 10.96 18.72
CA TRP A 154 6.16 10.09 18.91
C TRP A 154 5.35 10.54 20.13
N THR A 155 4.08 10.16 20.17
CA THR A 155 3.19 10.45 21.31
C THR A 155 2.59 9.17 21.87
N LEU A 156 2.35 9.13 23.18
CA LEU A 156 1.65 8.02 23.81
C LEU A 156 0.13 8.14 23.56
N ASN A 157 -0.51 7.01 23.25
CA ASN A 157 -1.95 6.88 23.11
C ASN A 157 -2.44 5.75 24.04
N ALA A 158 -2.55 6.08 25.33
CA ALA A 158 -2.75 5.09 26.38
C ALA A 158 -4.08 4.33 26.22
N GLY A 159 -4.02 3.00 26.21
CA GLY A 159 -5.21 2.13 26.19
C GLY A 159 -5.81 1.85 24.81
N ASP A 160 -5.22 2.36 23.72
CA ASP A 160 -5.72 2.18 22.34
C ASP A 160 -5.05 1.03 21.57
N GLY A 161 -4.32 0.16 22.29
CA GLY A 161 -3.72 -1.06 21.75
C GLY A 161 -4.77 -2.06 21.26
N ALA A 162 -4.35 -3.03 20.44
CA ALA A 162 -5.23 -4.15 20.08
C ALA A 162 -5.38 -5.11 21.27
N PHE A 163 -6.48 -5.85 21.38
CA PHE A 163 -6.68 -6.79 22.51
C PHE A 163 -5.59 -7.87 22.65
N TYR A 164 -4.75 -8.09 21.64
CA TYR A 164 -3.69 -9.11 21.61
C TYR A 164 -2.25 -8.56 21.64
N GLY A 165 -2.06 -7.23 21.74
CA GLY A 165 -0.74 -6.64 21.99
C GLY A 165 -0.67 -5.12 21.80
N PRO A 166 0.48 -4.48 22.10
CA PRO A 166 0.71 -3.06 21.86
C PRO A 166 1.17 -2.77 20.42
N LYS A 167 0.86 -1.57 19.92
CA LYS A 167 1.18 -1.16 18.54
C LYS A 167 1.70 0.26 18.42
N ILE A 168 2.45 0.47 17.34
CA ILE A 168 2.77 1.77 16.81
C ILE A 168 1.75 2.07 15.71
N ASP A 169 0.91 3.07 15.94
CA ASP A 169 0.01 3.61 14.93
C ASP A 169 0.67 4.77 14.20
N ILE A 170 0.59 4.75 12.87
CA ILE A 170 1.18 5.81 12.05
C ILE A 170 0.08 6.57 11.33
N THR A 171 0.03 7.86 11.64
CA THR A 171 -0.93 8.79 11.07
C THR A 171 -0.24 9.61 9.99
N ILE A 172 -0.75 9.59 8.78
CA ILE A 172 -0.32 10.49 7.70
C ILE A 172 -1.22 11.71 7.64
N MET A 173 -0.65 12.81 7.18
CA MET A 173 -1.39 14.04 6.92
C MET A 173 -1.49 14.26 5.42
N ASP A 174 -2.71 14.42 4.91
CA ASP A 174 -2.91 14.76 3.50
C ASP A 174 -2.65 16.25 3.22
N ALA A 175 -2.63 16.63 1.94
CA ALA A 175 -2.46 18.02 1.50
C ALA A 175 -3.51 19.00 2.07
N LEU A 176 -4.66 18.51 2.54
CA LEU A 176 -5.72 19.29 3.19
C LEU A 176 -5.59 19.33 4.72
N ARG A 177 -4.47 18.83 5.28
CA ARG A 177 -4.17 18.74 6.71
C ARG A 177 -5.12 17.84 7.51
N ARG A 178 -5.80 16.89 6.86
CA ARG A 178 -6.58 15.87 7.56
C ARG A 178 -5.66 14.72 7.97
N GLN A 179 -5.91 14.17 9.15
CA GLN A 179 -5.16 13.06 9.72
C GLN A 179 -5.79 11.72 9.36
N HIS A 180 -4.99 10.81 8.81
CA HIS A 180 -5.42 9.47 8.45
C HIS A 180 -4.49 8.42 9.07
N GLN A 181 -5.00 7.62 10.01
CA GLN A 181 -4.29 6.44 10.50
C GLN A 181 -4.30 5.36 9.42
N CYS A 182 -3.12 4.99 8.90
CA CYS A 182 -3.00 4.03 7.79
C CYS A 182 -2.12 2.85 8.17
N ALA A 183 -0.84 3.11 8.40
CA ALA A 183 0.12 2.08 8.77
C ALA A 183 0.01 1.71 10.26
N THR A 184 0.37 0.47 10.55
CA THR A 184 0.49 -0.04 11.92
C THR A 184 1.64 -1.03 11.98
N ILE A 185 2.36 -1.02 13.09
CA ILE A 185 3.32 -2.06 13.44
C ILE A 185 2.95 -2.55 14.83
N GLN A 186 2.63 -3.83 14.94
CA GLN A 186 1.97 -4.40 16.11
C GLN A 186 2.72 -5.67 16.53
N LEU A 187 3.12 -5.74 17.79
CA LEU A 187 3.69 -6.96 18.37
C LEU A 187 2.58 -7.87 18.89
N ASP A 188 2.71 -9.17 18.63
CA ASP A 188 1.78 -10.19 19.10
C ASP A 188 2.54 -11.38 19.69
N PHE A 189 2.32 -11.57 20.99
CA PHE A 189 2.83 -12.69 21.78
C PHE A 189 1.75 -13.74 22.06
N GLN A 190 0.49 -13.44 21.75
CA GLN A 190 -0.69 -14.27 22.03
C GLN A 190 -0.93 -15.31 20.94
N LEU A 191 -0.89 -14.92 19.67
CA LEU A 191 -1.09 -15.85 18.54
C LEU A 191 -0.09 -17.02 18.56
N PRO A 192 1.23 -16.82 18.82
CA PRO A 192 2.17 -17.93 18.97
C PRO A 192 1.77 -18.94 20.05
N ILE A 193 1.18 -18.48 21.16
CA ILE A 193 0.71 -19.35 22.24
C ILE A 193 -0.54 -20.11 21.79
N ARG A 194 -1.53 -19.40 21.26
CA ARG A 194 -2.83 -19.97 20.83
C ARG A 194 -2.71 -21.00 19.72
N PHE A 195 -1.78 -20.79 18.79
CA PHE A 195 -1.48 -21.71 17.70
C PHE A 195 -0.36 -22.71 18.03
N ASN A 196 0.18 -22.67 19.27
CA ASN A 196 1.30 -23.51 19.70
C ASN A 196 2.53 -23.47 18.77
N LEU A 197 2.79 -22.29 18.19
CA LEU A 197 3.90 -22.08 17.26
C LEU A 197 5.23 -22.23 18.00
N ASN A 198 6.16 -22.96 17.40
CA ASN A 198 7.48 -23.18 17.97
C ASN A 198 8.56 -23.28 16.89
N TYR A 199 9.79 -22.98 17.29
CA TYR A 199 11.00 -23.20 16.50
C TYR A 199 12.09 -23.82 17.39
N ILE A 200 13.04 -24.52 16.77
CA ILE A 200 14.22 -25.06 17.45
C ILE A 200 15.29 -23.96 17.52
N SER A 201 15.66 -23.57 18.74
CA SER A 201 16.71 -22.59 19.02
C SER A 201 18.11 -23.16 18.77
N GLU A 202 19.14 -22.31 18.85
CA GLU A 202 20.54 -22.73 18.66
C GLU A 202 20.98 -23.83 19.64
N ASN A 203 20.42 -23.81 20.85
CA ASN A 203 20.70 -24.79 21.90
C ASN A 203 19.84 -26.06 21.79
N GLY A 204 19.04 -26.21 20.72
CA GLY A 204 18.14 -27.35 20.52
C GLY A 204 16.81 -27.27 21.29
N GLU A 205 16.59 -26.21 22.07
CA GLU A 205 15.34 -26.01 22.82
C GLU A 205 14.21 -25.53 21.92
N LYS A 206 12.98 -25.99 22.19
CA LYS A 206 11.76 -25.44 21.58
C LYS A 206 11.44 -24.09 22.19
N LYS A 207 11.46 -23.03 21.38
CA LYS A 207 11.09 -21.66 21.76
C LYS A 207 9.91 -21.18 20.92
N ARG A 208 9.18 -20.18 21.42
CA ARG A 208 8.07 -19.54 20.69
C ARG A 208 8.57 -18.34 19.90
N PRO A 209 8.15 -18.15 18.64
CA PRO A 209 8.44 -16.93 17.90
C PRO A 209 7.58 -15.78 18.45
N VAL A 210 7.99 -14.56 18.11
CA VAL A 210 7.16 -13.35 18.22
C VAL A 210 6.62 -13.03 16.84
N ILE A 211 5.36 -12.59 16.77
CA ILE A 211 4.75 -12.15 15.51
C ILE A 211 4.72 -10.62 15.49
N ILE A 212 5.20 -10.03 14.40
CA ILE A 212 5.04 -8.61 14.11
C ILE A 212 4.05 -8.49 12.96
N HIS A 213 2.87 -7.93 13.22
CA HIS A 213 1.93 -7.55 12.18
C HIS A 213 2.33 -6.19 11.64
N ARG A 214 2.37 -6.05 10.31
CA ARG A 214 2.70 -4.77 9.68
C ARG A 214 1.87 -4.53 8.43
N ALA A 215 1.47 -3.28 8.29
CA ALA A 215 0.89 -2.73 7.06
C ALA A 215 1.40 -1.29 6.91
N ILE A 216 1.64 -0.83 5.66
CA ILE A 216 2.13 0.52 5.36
C ILE A 216 1.04 1.34 4.70
N LEU A 217 0.46 0.81 3.62
CA LEU A 217 -0.63 1.49 2.94
C LEU A 217 -1.91 1.43 3.79
N GLY A 218 -2.03 0.43 4.66
CA GLY A 218 -3.31 0.04 5.22
C GLY A 218 -4.07 -0.71 4.14
N SER A 219 -5.34 -0.36 3.88
CA SER A 219 -6.01 -0.89 2.69
C SER A 219 -5.61 -0.12 1.44
N VAL A 220 -5.42 -0.83 0.33
CA VAL A 220 -5.17 -0.26 -1.00
C VAL A 220 -6.29 0.71 -1.36
N GLU A 221 -7.54 0.34 -1.07
CA GLU A 221 -8.71 1.18 -1.30
C GLU A 221 -8.63 2.52 -0.54
N ARG A 222 -8.30 2.49 0.76
CA ARG A 222 -8.19 3.71 1.56
C ARG A 222 -7.01 4.58 1.09
N MET A 223 -5.89 3.96 0.75
CA MET A 223 -4.74 4.68 0.20
C MET A 223 -5.08 5.35 -1.13
N ILE A 224 -5.83 4.68 -2.03
CA ILE A 224 -6.33 5.30 -3.27
C ILE A 224 -7.19 6.52 -2.95
N ALA A 225 -8.12 6.43 -1.98
CA ALA A 225 -8.93 7.57 -1.57
C ALA A 225 -8.07 8.75 -1.10
N ILE A 226 -7.11 8.49 -0.21
CA ILE A 226 -6.21 9.51 0.33
C ILE A 226 -5.37 10.14 -0.77
N LEU A 227 -4.78 9.34 -1.67
CA LEU A 227 -3.97 9.85 -2.78
C LEU A 227 -4.80 10.63 -3.80
N THR A 228 -6.05 10.20 -4.06
CA THR A 228 -6.98 10.90 -4.96
C THR A 228 -7.24 12.32 -4.46
N GLU A 229 -7.54 12.47 -3.16
CA GLU A 229 -7.78 13.77 -2.54
C GLU A 229 -6.47 14.58 -2.40
N ASN A 230 -5.37 13.94 -2.01
CA ASN A 230 -4.07 14.58 -1.84
C ASN A 230 -3.53 15.19 -3.13
N TYR A 231 -3.65 14.47 -4.26
CA TYR A 231 -3.23 14.97 -5.56
C TYR A 231 -4.31 15.80 -6.28
N GLY A 232 -5.54 15.86 -5.75
CA GLY A 232 -6.65 16.55 -6.41
C GLY A 232 -6.93 16.02 -7.82
N GLY A 233 -6.71 14.72 -8.06
CA GLY A 233 -6.77 14.09 -9.38
C GLY A 233 -5.58 14.35 -10.31
N LYS A 234 -4.60 15.18 -9.91
CA LYS A 234 -3.36 15.45 -10.66
C LYS A 234 -2.26 14.43 -10.31
N TRP A 235 -2.38 13.22 -10.85
CA TRP A 235 -1.51 12.09 -10.51
C TRP A 235 -0.05 12.23 -11.00
N PRO A 236 0.97 11.89 -10.18
CA PRO A 236 2.33 11.69 -10.67
C PRO A 236 2.41 10.67 -11.81
N PHE A 237 3.37 10.81 -12.72
CA PHE A 237 3.44 9.99 -13.95
C PHE A 237 3.43 8.48 -13.69
N TRP A 238 4.16 8.03 -12.67
CA TRP A 238 4.28 6.61 -12.34
C TRP A 238 3.00 5.98 -11.77
N LEU A 239 2.08 6.81 -11.25
CA LEU A 239 0.80 6.38 -10.69
C LEU A 239 -0.40 6.73 -11.59
N SER A 240 -0.19 7.59 -12.60
CA SER A 240 -1.26 8.12 -13.43
C SER A 240 -1.90 7.05 -14.32
N PRO A 241 -3.24 6.94 -14.34
CA PRO A 241 -3.93 6.11 -15.32
C PRO A 241 -3.84 6.67 -16.75
N ARG A 242 -3.53 7.98 -16.88
CA ARG A 242 -3.46 8.73 -18.14
C ARG A 242 -2.07 9.33 -18.28
N GLN A 243 -1.11 8.51 -18.72
CA GLN A 243 0.30 8.93 -18.78
C GLN A 243 0.56 9.85 -19.97
N CYS A 244 0.15 9.44 -21.18
CA CYS A 244 0.26 10.32 -22.34
C CYS A 244 -0.85 10.13 -23.37
N ILE A 245 -1.03 11.15 -24.21
CA ILE A 245 -1.94 11.12 -25.34
C ILE A 245 -1.28 11.73 -26.57
N VAL A 246 -1.49 11.12 -27.73
CA VAL A 246 -1.00 11.61 -29.02
C VAL A 246 -2.10 12.40 -29.72
N VAL A 247 -1.78 13.62 -30.15
CA VAL A 247 -2.70 14.53 -30.83
C VAL A 247 -2.13 14.87 -32.21
N PRO A 248 -2.70 14.34 -33.30
CA PRO A 248 -2.32 14.75 -34.65
C PRO A 248 -2.82 16.17 -34.94
N VAL A 249 -2.03 16.96 -35.69
CA VAL A 249 -2.42 18.32 -36.11
C VAL A 249 -3.57 18.31 -37.13
N ALA A 250 -3.74 17.22 -37.87
CA ALA A 250 -4.80 17.00 -38.86
C ALA A 250 -4.90 15.50 -39.21
N SER A 251 -6.02 15.07 -39.80
CA SER A 251 -6.31 13.66 -40.13
C SER A 251 -5.25 12.93 -40.98
N PRO A 252 -4.51 13.57 -41.91
CA PRO A 252 -3.43 12.89 -42.64
C PRO A 252 -2.29 12.35 -41.76
N PHE A 253 -2.24 12.74 -40.48
CA PHE A 253 -1.24 12.30 -39.51
C PHE A 253 -1.77 11.24 -38.53
N ASP A 254 -3.02 10.80 -38.68
CA ASP A 254 -3.66 9.84 -37.76
C ASP A 254 -2.92 8.49 -37.73
N ASP A 255 -2.44 8.00 -38.88
CA ASP A 255 -1.67 6.76 -38.96
C ASP A 255 -0.37 6.85 -38.15
N TYR A 256 0.34 7.97 -38.28
CA TYR A 256 1.58 8.20 -37.52
C TYR A 256 1.29 8.39 -36.02
N ALA A 257 0.19 9.05 -35.66
CA ALA A 257 -0.22 9.15 -34.27
C ALA A 257 -0.50 7.78 -33.64
N ASN A 258 -1.14 6.87 -34.38
CA ASN A 258 -1.39 5.50 -33.94
C ASN A 258 -0.10 4.67 -33.84
N GLU A 259 0.84 4.85 -34.77
CA GLU A 259 2.17 4.23 -34.72
C GLU A 259 2.92 4.66 -33.44
N VAL A 260 3.02 5.96 -33.17
CA VAL A 260 3.64 6.52 -31.95
C VAL A 260 2.97 5.96 -30.70
N LYS A 261 1.63 5.94 -30.66
CA LYS A 261 0.89 5.38 -29.52
C LYS A 261 1.22 3.90 -29.32
N GLN A 262 1.37 3.13 -30.39
CA GLN A 262 1.66 1.71 -30.30
C GLN A 262 3.09 1.47 -29.79
N GLU A 263 4.09 2.21 -30.28
CA GLU A 263 5.47 2.11 -29.79
C GLU A 263 5.57 2.42 -28.28
N ILE A 264 4.89 3.47 -27.81
CA ILE A 264 4.87 3.84 -26.39
C ILE A 264 4.10 2.82 -25.54
N TYR A 265 3.00 2.29 -26.08
CA TYR A 265 2.22 1.25 -25.41
C TYR A 265 3.01 -0.05 -25.24
N ASP A 266 3.72 -0.48 -26.29
CA ASP A 266 4.55 -1.67 -26.29
C ASP A 266 5.76 -1.53 -25.33
N ALA A 267 6.21 -0.30 -25.08
CA ALA A 267 7.17 0.01 -24.02
C ALA A 267 6.58 -0.03 -22.58
N GLY A 268 5.30 -0.33 -22.42
CA GLY A 268 4.65 -0.55 -21.12
C GLY A 268 4.06 0.72 -20.48
N PHE A 269 3.75 1.74 -21.28
CA PHE A 269 3.11 2.99 -20.83
C PHE A 269 1.66 3.11 -21.31
N ARG A 270 0.84 3.84 -20.57
CA ARG A 270 -0.54 4.16 -20.96
C ARG A 270 -0.54 5.31 -21.97
N CYS A 271 -0.77 4.99 -23.23
CA CYS A 271 -0.84 5.95 -24.32
C CYS A 271 -2.14 5.81 -25.10
N GLU A 272 -2.80 6.93 -25.35
CA GLU A 272 -4.03 7.03 -26.15
C GLU A 272 -3.85 8.00 -27.32
N THR A 273 -4.81 8.06 -28.24
CA THR A 273 -4.82 9.02 -29.37
C THR A 273 -6.14 9.80 -29.38
N ASP A 274 -6.10 11.08 -29.74
CA ASP A 274 -7.30 11.89 -30.00
C ASP A 274 -7.43 12.18 -31.50
N LEU A 275 -8.21 11.34 -32.19
CA LEU A 275 -8.41 11.39 -33.65
C LEU A 275 -9.70 12.09 -34.06
N ASP A 276 -10.41 12.79 -33.15
CA ASP A 276 -11.69 13.43 -33.50
C ASP A 276 -11.51 14.48 -34.61
N PRO A 277 -12.06 14.28 -35.82
CA PRO A 277 -11.91 15.24 -36.92
C PRO A 277 -12.71 16.54 -36.67
N GLY A 278 -13.66 16.54 -35.73
CA GLY A 278 -14.49 17.68 -35.38
C GLY A 278 -13.89 18.62 -34.33
N ALA A 279 -12.75 18.26 -33.72
CA ALA A 279 -12.08 19.07 -32.71
C ALA A 279 -10.78 19.68 -33.24
N THR A 280 -10.57 20.98 -32.98
CA THR A 280 -9.30 21.64 -33.30
C THR A 280 -8.19 21.07 -32.40
N MET A 281 -6.95 21.04 -32.91
CA MET A 281 -5.78 20.58 -32.13
C MET A 281 -5.69 21.25 -30.75
N ASN A 282 -5.90 22.57 -30.68
CA ASN A 282 -5.87 23.30 -29.40
C ASN A 282 -6.97 22.85 -28.44
N LYS A 283 -8.17 22.52 -28.95
CA LYS A 283 -9.27 21.97 -28.14
C LYS A 283 -8.89 20.59 -27.60
N LYS A 284 -8.31 19.72 -28.43
CA LYS A 284 -7.82 18.39 -28.01
C LYS A 284 -6.76 18.47 -26.92
N ILE A 285 -5.75 19.32 -27.13
CA ILE A 285 -4.71 19.60 -26.12
C ILE A 285 -5.34 20.10 -24.82
N ARG A 286 -6.29 21.03 -24.89
CA ARG A 286 -6.95 21.57 -23.70
C ARG A 286 -7.76 20.50 -22.96
N ASN A 287 -8.50 19.65 -23.68
CA ASN A 287 -9.24 18.54 -23.09
C ASN A 287 -8.29 17.56 -22.39
N ALA A 288 -7.19 17.18 -23.04
CA ALA A 288 -6.18 16.31 -22.44
C ALA A 288 -5.57 16.90 -21.14
N GLN A 289 -5.35 18.21 -21.08
CA GLN A 289 -4.90 18.88 -19.85
C GLN A 289 -5.95 18.79 -18.74
N LEU A 290 -7.22 19.02 -19.07
CA LEU A 290 -8.33 18.91 -18.12
C LEU A 290 -8.53 17.48 -17.62
N ASP A 291 -8.38 16.50 -18.51
CA ASP A 291 -8.44 15.06 -18.21
C ASP A 291 -7.20 14.52 -17.49
N GLN A 292 -6.25 15.40 -17.16
CA GLN A 292 -5.07 15.12 -16.34
C GLN A 292 -4.04 14.17 -17.00
N TYR A 293 -3.93 14.16 -18.34
CA TYR A 293 -2.81 13.48 -19.00
C TYR A 293 -1.50 14.16 -18.63
N ASN A 294 -0.50 13.42 -18.15
CA ASN A 294 0.81 13.99 -17.79
C ASN A 294 1.47 14.67 -18.99
N PHE A 295 1.51 13.95 -20.12
CA PHE A 295 2.16 14.39 -21.36
C PHE A 295 1.21 14.34 -22.56
N ILE A 296 1.36 15.33 -23.43
CA ILE A 296 0.60 15.47 -24.67
C ILE A 296 1.60 15.53 -25.80
N LEU A 297 1.55 14.55 -26.70
CA LEU A 297 2.50 14.36 -27.79
C LEU A 297 1.83 14.85 -29.08
N VAL A 298 2.24 16.00 -29.58
CA VAL A 298 1.68 16.57 -30.81
C VAL A 298 2.48 16.08 -32.01
N VAL A 299 1.79 15.64 -33.06
CA VAL A 299 2.43 15.14 -34.29
C VAL A 299 1.85 15.79 -35.54
N GLY A 300 2.71 16.31 -36.41
CA GLY A 300 2.36 16.79 -37.74
C GLY A 300 3.36 16.35 -38.80
N GLU A 301 3.43 17.10 -39.90
CA GLU A 301 4.29 16.78 -41.04
C GLU A 301 5.78 16.66 -40.66
N LYS A 302 6.25 17.62 -39.85
CA LYS A 302 7.63 17.66 -39.37
C LYS A 302 7.95 16.43 -38.53
N GLU A 303 7.08 16.13 -37.58
CA GLU A 303 7.23 15.00 -36.66
C GLU A 303 7.18 13.65 -37.38
N LYS A 304 6.25 13.50 -38.33
CA LYS A 304 6.15 12.30 -39.17
C LYS A 304 7.40 12.09 -40.02
N SER A 305 7.89 13.16 -40.65
CA SER A 305 9.08 13.10 -41.51
C SER A 305 10.35 12.77 -40.73
N SER A 306 10.43 13.23 -39.48
CA SER A 306 11.62 13.08 -38.63
C SER A 306 11.54 11.90 -37.65
N ARG A 307 10.41 11.18 -37.62
CA ARG A 307 10.08 10.16 -36.61
C ARG A 307 10.22 10.69 -35.17
N THR A 308 9.69 11.88 -34.92
CA THR A 308 9.73 12.59 -33.64
C THR A 308 8.32 12.90 -33.13
N VAL A 309 8.23 13.48 -31.95
CA VAL A 309 7.01 14.05 -31.36
C VAL A 309 7.30 15.40 -30.71
N ASN A 310 6.35 16.32 -30.74
CA ASN A 310 6.44 17.56 -29.97
C ASN A 310 5.80 17.37 -28.59
N VAL A 311 6.61 17.38 -27.54
CA VAL A 311 6.17 17.08 -26.17
C VAL A 311 5.65 18.33 -25.46
N ARG A 312 4.43 18.22 -24.96
CA ARG A 312 3.79 19.20 -24.07
C ARG A 312 3.39 18.53 -22.76
N THR A 313 3.22 19.33 -21.72
CA THR A 313 2.78 18.85 -20.40
C THR A 313 1.33 19.22 -20.11
N ARG A 314 0.76 18.59 -19.08
CA ARG A 314 -0.56 18.96 -18.55
C ARG A 314 -0.67 20.43 -18.14
N ASP A 315 0.44 21.01 -17.69
CA ASP A 315 0.54 22.41 -17.24
C ASP A 315 0.85 23.38 -18.40
N ASN A 316 0.67 22.90 -19.64
CA ASN A 316 0.86 23.67 -20.87
C ASN A 316 2.31 24.15 -21.11
N LYS A 317 3.30 23.50 -20.49
CA LYS A 317 4.71 23.71 -20.80
C LYS A 317 5.07 22.93 -22.07
N VAL A 318 5.79 23.58 -22.98
CA VAL A 318 6.31 22.95 -24.20
C VAL A 318 7.76 22.56 -23.97
N HIS A 319 8.07 21.27 -24.05
CA HIS A 319 9.44 20.76 -23.96
C HIS A 319 10.14 20.70 -25.32
N GLY A 320 9.38 20.72 -26.40
CA GLY A 320 9.91 20.73 -27.76
C GLY A 320 9.89 19.34 -28.40
N GLU A 321 10.73 19.16 -29.41
CA GLU A 321 10.75 17.96 -30.26
C GLU A 321 11.73 16.91 -29.76
N PHE A 322 11.29 15.66 -29.69
CA PHE A 322 12.09 14.51 -29.23
C PHE A 322 11.84 13.30 -30.14
N SER A 323 12.84 12.42 -30.26
CA SER A 323 12.59 11.11 -30.87
C SER A 323 11.68 10.26 -29.98
N ILE A 324 10.96 9.30 -30.57
CA ILE A 324 10.08 8.40 -29.81
C ILE A 324 10.92 7.60 -28.78
N GLY A 325 12.12 7.18 -29.15
CA GLY A 325 13.06 6.49 -28.26
C GLY A 325 13.46 7.31 -27.04
N ASP A 326 13.78 8.60 -27.23
CA ASP A 326 14.13 9.50 -26.12
C ASP A 326 12.95 9.68 -25.14
N VAL A 327 11.73 9.78 -25.68
CA VAL A 327 10.52 9.89 -24.85
C VAL A 327 10.33 8.64 -23.99
N ILE A 328 10.48 7.45 -24.57
CA ILE A 328 10.38 6.17 -23.86
C ILE A 328 11.46 6.05 -22.77
N GLU A 329 12.69 6.46 -23.06
CA GLU A 329 13.78 6.44 -22.07
C GLU A 329 13.48 7.39 -20.89
N ARG A 330 13.03 8.62 -21.19
CA ARG A 330 12.64 9.59 -20.15
C ARG A 330 11.47 9.10 -19.32
N PHE A 331 10.42 8.55 -19.94
CA PHE A 331 9.29 7.94 -19.23
C PHE A 331 9.74 6.77 -18.34
N SER A 332 10.68 5.96 -18.81
CA SER A 332 11.25 4.86 -18.02
C SER A 332 11.97 5.38 -16.79
N ARG A 333 12.75 6.46 -16.91
CA ARG A 333 13.39 7.14 -15.78
C ARG A 333 12.36 7.67 -14.78
N LEU A 334 11.37 8.42 -15.26
CA LEU A 334 10.31 9.01 -14.41
C LEU A 334 9.54 7.93 -13.63
N LYS A 335 9.26 6.79 -14.27
CA LYS A 335 8.58 5.64 -13.64
C LYS A 335 9.46 4.92 -12.64
N ARG A 336 10.73 4.65 -12.97
CA ARG A 336 11.67 3.90 -12.12
C ARG A 336 12.07 4.65 -10.85
N GLU A 337 12.20 5.97 -10.95
CA GLU A 337 12.66 6.84 -9.85
C GLU A 337 11.48 7.47 -9.07
N PHE A 338 10.25 7.11 -9.40
CA PHE A 338 9.02 7.61 -8.77
C PHE A 338 8.94 9.14 -8.69
N ILE A 339 9.39 9.84 -9.74
CA ILE A 339 9.51 11.31 -9.75
C ILE A 339 8.15 11.98 -9.56
N ALA A 340 7.97 12.74 -8.47
CA ALA A 340 6.71 13.43 -8.16
C ALA A 340 6.37 14.51 -9.20
N ASN A 341 7.32 15.42 -9.51
CA ASN A 341 7.15 16.51 -10.48
C ASN A 341 7.63 16.08 -11.87
N SER A 342 7.00 15.03 -12.41
CA SER A 342 7.41 14.38 -13.64
C SER A 342 7.44 15.31 -14.85
N GLU A 343 6.47 16.20 -14.96
CA GLU A 343 6.31 17.15 -16.07
C GLU A 343 7.38 18.24 -16.07
N GLU A 344 7.90 18.63 -14.89
CA GLU A 344 8.98 19.62 -14.78
C GLU A 344 10.35 19.02 -15.03
N THR A 345 10.54 17.75 -14.61
CA THR A 345 11.81 17.01 -14.61
C THR A 345 12.04 16.23 -15.91
N PHE A 346 11.00 16.10 -16.75
CA PHE A 346 11.10 15.50 -18.08
C PHE A 346 12.24 16.13 -18.87
#